data_AF-A0A257JCN2-F1
#
_entry.id   AF-A0A257JCN2-F1
#
_cell.length_a   1.000
_cell.length_b   1.000
_cell.length_c   1.000
_cell.angle_alpha   90.00
_cell.angle_beta   90.00
_cell.angle_gamma   90.00
#
_symmetry.space_group_name_H-M   'P 1'
#
loop_
_entity.id
_entity.type
_entity.pdbx_description
1 polymer ?
#
loop_
_entity_poly.entity_id
_entity_poly.type
_entity_poly.pdbx_seq_one_letter_code
_entity_poly.pdbx_strand_id
1 'polypeptide(L)'
;MNEPHDLPAPGGTTETRDSGEDLTIWPVFARAAIDAIRAIDAAGPIYLAGNAWGGAMNIGREFNPAWPLAGSNIIYEVHSYLDAWNSGTGFDWDVEQQKAFVAGFGPGRAPLATGAKRLRIATDWARANGTRIALTETAMPIDDPRWTEAFRRLMRHAWANNVEVQTWMGGSHWFARNYTLNHVPGWHQNRTLEPEVA
;
A
#
# COMPACT_ATOMS: atom_id res chain seq x y z
N MET A 1 -10.02 9.56 -2.00
CA MET A 1 -8.98 8.64 -2.49
C MET A 1 -7.82 8.78 -1.51
N ASN A 2 -7.39 7.68 -0.91
CA ASN A 2 -6.34 7.59 0.14
C ASN A 2 -4.92 7.56 -0.45
N GLU A 3 -4.77 7.73 -1.76
CA GLU A 3 -3.52 7.54 -2.50
C GLU A 3 -3.11 8.84 -3.17
N PRO A 4 -2.23 9.65 -2.58
CA PRO A 4 -1.62 10.77 -3.28
C PRO A 4 -0.81 10.27 -4.49
N HIS A 5 -1.13 10.80 -5.67
CA HIS A 5 -0.40 10.58 -6.93
C HIS A 5 -0.73 11.70 -7.92
N ASP A 6 0.05 11.82 -8.99
CA ASP A 6 -0.16 12.77 -10.09
C ASP A 6 -0.33 14.23 -9.61
N LEU A 7 0.48 14.66 -8.63
CA LEU A 7 0.40 16.01 -8.07
C LEU A 7 0.62 17.07 -9.18
N PRO A 8 -0.02 18.25 -9.08
CA PRO A 8 0.24 19.32 -10.04
C PRO A 8 1.73 19.68 -10.13
N ALA A 9 2.17 20.06 -11.33
CA ALA A 9 3.50 20.63 -11.52
C ALA A 9 3.62 21.97 -10.76
N PRO A 10 4.85 22.47 -10.49
CA PRO A 10 5.04 23.76 -9.83
C PRO A 10 4.28 24.89 -10.54
N GLY A 11 3.38 25.56 -9.81
CA GLY A 11 2.51 26.62 -10.35
C GLY A 11 1.28 26.13 -11.12
N GLY A 12 1.10 24.82 -11.26
CA GLY A 12 -0.06 24.19 -11.86
C GLY A 12 -1.21 23.97 -10.87
N THR A 13 -2.37 23.64 -11.40
CA THR A 13 -3.59 23.29 -10.62
C THR A 13 -4.26 22.01 -11.10
N THR A 14 -3.72 21.38 -12.15
CA THR A 14 -4.20 20.14 -12.75
C THR A 14 -3.17 19.04 -12.55
N GLU A 15 -3.60 17.79 -12.59
CA GLU A 15 -2.74 16.63 -12.43
C GLU A 15 -1.64 16.56 -13.51
N THR A 16 -0.45 16.06 -13.14
CA THR A 16 0.58 15.72 -14.13
C THR A 16 0.50 14.25 -14.48
N ARG A 17 0.53 13.90 -15.76
CA ARG A 17 0.37 12.50 -16.21
C ARG A 17 1.67 11.74 -16.47
N ASP A 18 2.80 12.44 -16.57
CA ASP A 18 4.06 11.83 -17.01
C ASP A 18 5.22 12.09 -16.04
N SER A 19 5.55 13.36 -15.77
CA SER A 19 6.64 13.74 -14.88
C SER A 19 6.52 15.22 -14.47
N GLY A 20 7.26 15.61 -13.43
CA GLY A 20 7.37 17.00 -13.01
C GLY A 20 6.39 17.43 -11.92
N GLU A 21 5.85 16.46 -11.16
CA GLU A 21 5.06 16.72 -9.95
C GLU A 21 5.76 17.69 -8.99
N ASP A 22 5.01 18.62 -8.41
CA ASP A 22 5.44 19.35 -7.23
C ASP A 22 5.23 18.50 -5.98
N LEU A 23 6.26 17.75 -5.62
CA LEU A 23 6.29 16.87 -4.45
C LEU A 23 6.20 17.60 -3.10
N THR A 24 6.18 18.94 -3.09
CA THR A 24 5.99 19.74 -1.87
C THR A 24 4.53 19.92 -1.51
N ILE A 25 3.61 19.75 -2.47
CA ILE A 25 2.17 19.92 -2.28
C ILE A 25 1.67 18.97 -1.20
N TRP A 26 1.89 17.66 -1.37
CA TRP A 26 1.34 16.67 -0.44
C TRP A 26 1.79 16.86 1.02
N PRO A 27 3.09 17.06 1.33
CA PRO A 27 3.54 17.40 2.68
C PRO A 27 2.83 18.59 3.33
N VAL A 28 2.51 19.63 2.56
CA VAL A 28 1.79 20.82 3.08
C VAL A 28 0.37 20.46 3.50
N PHE A 29 -0.36 19.75 2.64
CA PHE A 29 -1.72 19.28 2.95
C PHE A 29 -1.73 18.29 4.12
N ALA A 30 -0.82 17.32 4.12
CA ALA A 30 -0.67 16.36 5.21
C ALA A 30 -0.39 17.06 6.54
N ARG A 31 0.51 18.06 6.56
CA ARG A 31 0.81 18.81 7.78
C ARG A 31 -0.38 19.60 8.30
N ALA A 32 -1.12 20.27 7.40
CA ALA A 32 -2.33 20.99 7.79
C ALA A 32 -3.39 20.06 8.39
N ALA A 33 -3.58 18.86 7.81
CA ALA A 33 -4.50 17.85 8.34
C ALA A 33 -4.04 17.32 9.71
N ILE A 34 -2.75 17.00 9.87
CA ILE A 34 -2.18 16.58 11.15
C ILE A 34 -2.43 17.63 12.23
N ASP A 35 -2.18 18.91 11.93
CA ASP A 35 -2.36 19.99 12.91
C ASP A 35 -3.82 20.19 13.29
N ALA A 36 -4.73 20.13 12.31
CA ALA A 36 -6.16 20.21 12.57
C ALA A 36 -6.66 19.04 13.43
N ILE A 37 -6.21 17.81 13.15
CA ILE A 37 -6.55 16.63 13.97
C ILE A 37 -5.97 16.80 15.37
N ARG A 38 -4.71 17.20 15.51
CA ARG A 38 -4.04 17.33 16.81
C ARG A 38 -4.57 18.46 17.68
N ALA A 39 -5.26 19.43 17.10
CA ALA A 39 -5.98 20.47 17.85
C ALA A 39 -7.18 19.91 18.64
N ILE A 40 -7.74 18.76 18.24
CA ILE A 40 -8.94 18.16 18.87
C ILE A 40 -8.70 16.74 19.41
N ASP A 41 -7.76 16.00 18.84
CA ASP A 41 -7.34 14.68 19.28
C ASP A 41 -5.81 14.61 19.34
N ALA A 42 -5.27 14.75 20.55
CA ALA A 42 -3.83 14.79 20.79
C ALA A 42 -3.11 13.43 20.60
N ALA A 43 -3.86 12.32 20.57
CA ALA A 43 -3.28 10.99 20.78
C ALA A 43 -3.71 9.92 19.77
N GLY A 44 -4.87 10.02 19.11
CA GLY A 44 -5.33 9.00 18.17
C GLY A 44 -4.34 8.76 17.02
N PRO A 45 -4.23 7.52 16.49
CA PRO A 45 -3.32 7.23 15.38
C PRO A 45 -3.73 7.99 14.11
N ILE A 46 -2.75 8.50 13.39
CA ILE A 46 -2.96 9.08 12.05
C ILE A 46 -2.22 8.19 11.06
N TYR A 47 -2.97 7.55 10.17
CA TYR A 47 -2.41 6.83 9.03
C TYR A 47 -2.13 7.85 7.93
N LEU A 48 -0.88 7.91 7.47
CA LEU A 48 -0.41 8.90 6.52
C LEU A 48 0.17 8.22 5.29
N ALA A 49 -0.55 8.29 4.17
CA ALA A 49 -0.09 7.82 2.87
C ALA A 49 0.96 8.76 2.26
N GLY A 50 1.77 8.22 1.37
CA GLY A 50 2.76 8.95 0.59
C GLY A 50 2.35 9.13 -0.86
N ASN A 51 3.14 9.93 -1.58
CA ASN A 51 3.00 10.05 -3.01
C ASN A 51 3.30 8.73 -3.74
N ALA A 52 2.98 8.66 -5.04
CA ALA A 52 3.09 7.48 -5.88
C ALA A 52 2.25 6.31 -5.35
N TRP A 53 0.95 6.56 -5.14
CA TRP A 53 -0.05 5.59 -4.71
C TRP A 53 0.29 4.92 -3.36
N GLY A 54 1.01 5.62 -2.48
CA GLY A 54 1.47 5.06 -1.21
C GLY A 54 2.41 3.86 -1.37
N GLY A 55 3.05 3.65 -2.52
CA GLY A 55 3.85 2.45 -2.77
C GLY A 55 4.93 2.21 -1.71
N ALA A 56 5.02 1.00 -1.16
CA ALA A 56 6.01 0.65 -0.14
C ALA A 56 7.48 0.85 -0.61
N MET A 57 7.73 0.71 -1.92
CA MET A 57 9.02 1.00 -2.55
C MET A 57 9.28 2.50 -2.76
N ASN A 58 8.25 3.35 -2.65
CA ASN A 58 8.30 4.79 -2.91
C ASN A 58 8.31 5.64 -1.63
N ILE A 59 8.35 5.02 -0.44
CA ILE A 59 8.40 5.69 0.88
C ILE A 59 9.55 6.72 1.03
N GLY A 60 10.60 6.61 0.20
CA GLY A 60 11.80 7.44 0.30
C GLY A 60 11.60 8.89 -0.12
N ARG A 61 12.63 9.71 0.11
CA ARG A 61 12.64 11.16 -0.18
C ARG A 61 12.51 11.51 -1.66
N GLU A 62 12.76 10.57 -2.56
CA GLU A 62 12.57 10.74 -4.00
C GLU A 62 11.11 11.06 -4.34
N PHE A 63 10.16 10.45 -3.62
CA PHE A 63 8.72 10.69 -3.82
C PHE A 63 8.11 11.49 -2.65
N ASN A 64 8.75 11.44 -1.48
CA ASN A 64 8.25 12.03 -0.24
C ASN A 64 9.34 12.87 0.46
N PRO A 65 9.75 14.02 -0.12
CA PRO A 65 10.96 14.74 0.30
C PRO A 65 10.93 15.27 1.74
N ALA A 66 9.73 15.54 2.27
CA ALA A 66 9.55 16.06 3.63
C ALA A 66 9.45 14.98 4.71
N TRP A 67 9.50 13.69 4.35
CA TRP A 67 9.33 12.62 5.31
C TRP A 67 10.59 12.34 6.17
N PRO A 68 10.42 11.98 7.45
CA PRO A 68 9.15 11.92 8.18
C PRO A 68 8.62 13.32 8.57
N LEU A 69 7.30 13.51 8.50
CA LEU A 69 6.62 14.69 9.03
C LEU A 69 6.60 14.67 10.56
N ALA A 70 6.70 15.86 11.16
CA ALA A 70 6.53 16.04 12.59
C ALA A 70 5.07 15.75 13.01
N GLY A 71 4.91 15.17 14.20
CA GLY A 71 3.62 14.90 14.83
C GLY A 71 3.68 13.68 15.74
N SER A 72 2.73 13.57 16.68
CA SER A 72 2.60 12.40 17.55
C SER A 72 1.84 11.28 16.86
N ASN A 73 2.13 10.02 17.21
CA ASN A 73 1.37 8.82 16.84
C ASN A 73 1.06 8.68 15.33
N ILE A 74 1.94 9.14 14.45
CA ILE A 74 1.83 8.94 13.00
C ILE A 74 2.24 7.49 12.67
N ILE A 75 1.46 6.86 11.78
CA ILE A 75 1.75 5.57 11.16
C ILE A 75 1.81 5.84 9.66
N TYR A 76 2.96 5.58 9.03
CA TYR A 76 3.09 5.76 7.59
C TYR A 76 2.43 4.57 6.90
N GLU A 77 1.32 4.79 6.22
CA GLU A 77 0.66 3.72 5.50
C GLU A 77 1.29 3.52 4.11
N VAL A 78 1.41 2.27 3.71
CA VAL A 78 1.96 1.89 2.41
C VAL A 78 1.14 0.81 1.75
N HIS A 79 1.12 0.82 0.42
CA HIS A 79 0.46 -0.17 -0.42
C HIS A 79 1.51 -1.04 -1.11
N SER A 80 1.24 -2.34 -1.25
CA SER A 80 2.09 -3.23 -2.05
C SER A 80 1.32 -4.43 -2.56
N TYR A 81 1.28 -4.55 -3.89
CA TYR A 81 0.75 -5.69 -4.60
C TYR A 81 1.87 -6.59 -5.13
N LEU A 82 1.52 -7.82 -5.50
CA LEU A 82 2.49 -8.87 -5.83
C LEU A 82 2.86 -8.90 -7.32
N ASP A 83 2.01 -8.33 -8.17
CA ASP A 83 2.19 -8.27 -9.62
C ASP A 83 3.41 -7.41 -10.00
N ALA A 84 3.88 -7.55 -11.24
CA ALA A 84 5.14 -6.95 -11.66
C ALA A 84 5.10 -5.42 -11.57
N TRP A 85 3.95 -4.79 -11.79
CA TRP A 85 3.80 -3.34 -11.76
C TRP A 85 3.33 -2.79 -10.41
N ASN A 86 3.03 -3.65 -9.44
CA ASN A 86 2.48 -3.26 -8.13
C ASN A 86 1.13 -2.55 -8.27
N SER A 87 0.33 -2.90 -9.28
CA SER A 87 -0.97 -2.28 -9.54
C SER A 87 -2.14 -2.99 -8.89
N GLY A 88 -1.94 -4.25 -8.45
CA GLY A 88 -3.04 -5.07 -7.93
C GLY A 88 -4.00 -5.59 -9.01
N THR A 89 -3.64 -5.44 -10.29
CA THR A 89 -4.48 -5.85 -11.44
C THR A 89 -3.91 -7.05 -12.21
N GLY A 90 -2.70 -7.47 -11.89
CA GLY A 90 -2.08 -8.67 -12.48
C GLY A 90 -2.53 -9.93 -11.76
N PHE A 91 -3.42 -10.71 -12.39
CA PHE A 91 -4.01 -11.91 -11.78
C PHE A 91 -3.46 -13.23 -12.35
N ASP A 92 -2.83 -13.20 -13.53
CA ASP A 92 -2.22 -14.39 -14.16
C ASP A 92 -0.71 -14.40 -13.94
N TRP A 93 -0.22 -15.40 -13.20
CA TRP A 93 1.20 -15.49 -12.87
C TRP A 93 2.09 -15.63 -14.11
N ASP A 94 1.69 -16.44 -15.09
CA ASP A 94 2.53 -16.73 -16.25
C ASP A 94 2.62 -15.52 -17.19
N VAL A 95 1.57 -14.69 -17.26
CA VAL A 95 1.61 -13.37 -17.91
C VAL A 95 2.53 -12.42 -17.16
N GLU A 96 2.43 -12.34 -15.83
CA GLU A 96 3.32 -11.48 -15.04
C GLU A 96 4.80 -11.86 -15.19
N GLN A 97 5.11 -13.16 -15.35
CA GLN A 97 6.48 -13.64 -15.56
C GLN A 97 7.08 -13.31 -16.93
N GLN A 98 6.25 -12.93 -17.91
CA GLN A 98 6.72 -12.47 -19.22
C GLN A 98 7.16 -11.01 -19.19
N LYS A 99 6.72 -10.23 -18.19
CA LYS A 99 7.12 -8.83 -18.03
C LYS A 99 8.61 -8.76 -17.69
N ALA A 100 9.31 -7.85 -18.38
CA ALA A 100 10.73 -7.61 -18.20
C ALA A 100 11.03 -6.42 -17.25
N PHE A 101 10.07 -6.08 -16.40
CA PHE A 101 10.17 -4.98 -15.43
C PHE A 101 9.44 -5.33 -14.14
N VAL A 102 9.99 -4.94 -13.00
CA VAL A 102 9.38 -5.07 -11.68
C VAL A 102 9.45 -3.73 -10.95
N ALA A 103 8.29 -3.16 -10.61
CA ALA A 103 8.21 -1.92 -9.86
C ALA A 103 8.99 -2.03 -8.53
N GLY A 104 9.81 -1.01 -8.24
CA GLY A 104 10.74 -0.98 -7.11
C GLY A 104 12.13 -1.60 -7.38
N PHE A 105 12.31 -2.37 -8.47
CA PHE A 105 13.59 -3.03 -8.78
C PHE A 105 14.09 -2.82 -10.21
N GLY A 106 13.24 -2.36 -11.14
CA GLY A 106 13.62 -2.10 -12.53
C GLY A 106 13.60 -3.36 -13.40
N PRO A 107 14.49 -3.48 -14.41
CA PRO A 107 14.49 -4.60 -15.35
C PRO A 107 14.60 -5.97 -14.66
N GLY A 108 13.73 -6.90 -15.04
CA GLY A 108 13.72 -8.26 -14.50
C GLY A 108 12.32 -8.88 -14.43
N ARG A 109 12.24 -10.08 -13.84
CA ARG A 109 10.99 -10.81 -13.59
C ARG A 109 10.69 -10.84 -12.10
N ALA A 110 9.41 -10.82 -11.73
CA ALA A 110 8.99 -10.81 -10.35
C ALA A 110 9.30 -12.16 -9.66
N PRO A 111 10.23 -12.24 -8.69
CA PRO A 111 10.37 -13.45 -7.89
C PRO A 111 9.18 -13.64 -6.95
N LEU A 112 9.00 -14.85 -6.40
CA LEU A 112 8.05 -15.11 -5.30
C LEU A 112 8.27 -14.18 -4.09
N ALA A 113 9.47 -13.63 -3.91
CA ALA A 113 9.80 -12.71 -2.83
C ALA A 113 9.50 -11.23 -3.13
N THR A 114 8.89 -10.89 -4.28
CA THR A 114 8.68 -9.49 -4.71
C THR A 114 8.01 -8.64 -3.64
N GLY A 115 6.85 -9.05 -3.12
CA GLY A 115 6.14 -8.30 -2.07
C GLY A 115 7.01 -8.10 -0.82
N ALA A 116 7.64 -9.17 -0.31
CA ALA A 116 8.52 -9.07 0.86
C ALA A 116 9.72 -8.13 0.63
N LYS A 117 10.28 -8.10 -0.58
CA LYS A 117 11.37 -7.19 -0.94
C LYS A 117 10.89 -5.74 -1.05
N ARG A 118 9.68 -5.49 -1.57
CA ARG A 118 9.09 -4.14 -1.64
C ARG A 118 8.80 -3.60 -0.24
N LEU A 119 8.14 -4.40 0.60
CA LEU A 119 7.86 -4.02 1.98
C LEU A 119 9.14 -3.81 2.80
N ARG A 120 10.23 -4.54 2.48
CA ARG A 120 11.54 -4.33 3.12
C ARG A 120 12.02 -2.89 3.02
N ILE A 121 11.85 -2.25 1.86
CA ILE A 121 12.24 -0.85 1.65
C ILE A 121 11.55 0.05 2.68
N ALA A 122 10.24 -0.09 2.85
CA ALA A 122 9.46 0.62 3.87
C ALA A 122 9.88 0.27 5.31
N THR A 123 10.06 -1.02 5.63
CA THR A 123 10.46 -1.40 7.00
C THR A 123 11.86 -0.91 7.37
N ASP A 124 12.78 -0.88 6.41
CA ASP A 124 14.14 -0.39 6.63
C ASP A 124 14.15 1.14 6.77
N TRP A 125 13.35 1.85 5.96
CA TRP A 125 13.11 3.28 6.13
C TRP A 125 12.50 3.58 7.51
N ALA A 126 11.47 2.84 7.92
CA ALA A 126 10.81 3.06 9.21
C ALA A 126 11.76 2.87 10.38
N ARG A 127 12.57 1.81 10.34
CA ARG A 127 13.60 1.54 11.34
C ARG A 127 14.64 2.66 11.40
N ALA A 128 15.10 3.14 10.25
CA ALA A 128 16.09 4.22 10.17
C ALA A 128 15.56 5.56 10.72
N ASN A 129 14.25 5.80 10.63
CA ASN A 129 13.62 7.04 11.06
C ASN A 129 12.91 6.95 12.42
N GLY A 130 12.91 5.78 13.07
CA GLY A 130 12.19 5.57 14.33
C GLY A 130 10.68 5.73 14.20
N THR A 131 10.12 5.43 13.03
CA THR A 131 8.69 5.55 12.71
C THR A 131 8.03 4.17 12.65
N ARG A 132 6.69 4.14 12.59
CA ARG A 132 5.91 2.93 12.31
C ARG A 132 5.32 3.01 10.92
N ILE A 133 5.15 1.83 10.31
CA ILE A 133 4.41 1.68 9.05
C ILE A 133 3.26 0.70 9.22
N ALA A 134 2.26 0.81 8.34
CA ALA A 134 1.21 -0.17 8.14
C ALA A 134 1.11 -0.50 6.64
N LEU A 135 0.95 -1.77 6.29
CA LEU A 135 0.64 -2.21 4.93
C LEU A 135 -0.88 -2.22 4.79
N THR A 136 -1.45 -1.14 4.28
CA THR A 136 -2.91 -0.92 4.30
C THR A 136 -3.62 -1.39 3.03
N GLU A 137 -2.87 -1.68 1.97
CA GLU A 137 -3.40 -2.36 0.80
C GLU A 137 -2.43 -3.41 0.25
N THR A 138 -2.93 -4.63 0.13
CA THR A 138 -2.27 -5.76 -0.51
C THR A 138 -3.28 -6.88 -0.77
N ALA A 139 -3.02 -7.73 -1.77
CA ALA A 139 -3.89 -8.86 -2.09
C ALA A 139 -3.16 -9.94 -2.89
N MET A 140 -3.87 -11.04 -3.14
CA MET A 140 -3.47 -12.09 -4.07
C MET A 140 -4.68 -12.75 -4.72
N PRO A 141 -4.59 -13.24 -5.96
CA PRO A 141 -5.55 -14.23 -6.48
C PRO A 141 -5.59 -15.49 -5.63
N ILE A 142 -6.73 -16.17 -5.59
CA ILE A 142 -6.95 -17.37 -4.76
C ILE A 142 -6.68 -18.70 -5.47
N ASP A 143 -6.51 -18.69 -6.80
CA ASP A 143 -6.48 -19.90 -7.65
C ASP A 143 -5.09 -20.29 -8.19
N ASP A 144 -4.03 -19.60 -7.77
CA ASP A 144 -2.65 -19.98 -8.09
C ASP A 144 -1.79 -20.17 -6.80
N PRO A 145 -1.19 -21.35 -6.58
CA PRO A 145 -0.34 -21.58 -5.41
C PRO A 145 0.92 -20.70 -5.37
N ARG A 146 1.36 -20.16 -6.51
CA ARG A 146 2.51 -19.25 -6.60
C ARG A 146 2.17 -17.89 -6.01
N TRP A 147 0.97 -17.36 -6.27
CA TRP A 147 0.46 -16.17 -5.60
C TRP A 147 0.33 -16.39 -4.09
N THR A 148 -0.20 -17.54 -3.68
CA THR A 148 -0.27 -17.93 -2.25
C THR A 148 1.09 -17.93 -1.58
N GLU A 149 2.10 -18.52 -2.21
CA GLU A 149 3.46 -18.55 -1.66
C GLU A 149 4.09 -17.15 -1.61
N ALA A 150 3.86 -16.31 -2.63
CA ALA A 150 4.35 -14.94 -2.65
C ALA A 150 3.72 -14.08 -1.53
N PHE A 151 2.41 -14.19 -1.34
CA PHE A 151 1.69 -13.52 -0.26
C PHE A 151 2.16 -14.01 1.12
N ARG A 152 2.35 -15.32 1.29
CA ARG A 152 2.86 -15.90 2.55
C ARG A 152 4.23 -15.32 2.92
N ARG A 153 5.12 -15.10 1.94
CA ARG A 153 6.43 -14.47 2.16
C ARG A 153 6.29 -13.00 2.57
N LEU A 154 5.39 -12.25 1.95
CA LEU A 154 5.06 -10.88 2.33
C LEU A 154 4.53 -10.82 3.77
N MET A 155 3.55 -11.65 4.12
CA MET A 155 2.98 -11.72 5.49
C MET A 155 4.03 -12.10 6.53
N ARG A 156 4.93 -13.03 6.23
CA ARG A 156 6.05 -13.36 7.13
C ARG A 156 6.96 -12.16 7.37
N HIS A 157 7.27 -11.39 6.33
CA HIS A 157 8.07 -10.17 6.48
C HIS A 157 7.33 -9.11 7.30
N ALA A 158 6.05 -8.89 7.03
CA ALA A 158 5.22 -7.95 7.80
C ALA A 158 5.17 -8.32 9.29
N TRP A 159 4.85 -9.58 9.59
CA TRP A 159 4.81 -10.11 10.96
C TRP A 159 6.16 -9.97 11.68
N ALA A 160 7.26 -10.35 11.03
CA ALA A 160 8.60 -10.25 11.61
C ALA A 160 9.05 -8.80 11.88
N ASN A 161 8.39 -7.81 11.27
CA ASN A 161 8.69 -6.39 11.44
C ASN A 161 7.58 -5.62 12.16
N ASN A 162 6.62 -6.31 12.81
CA ASN A 162 5.48 -5.72 13.51
C ASN A 162 4.67 -4.73 12.65
N VAL A 163 4.51 -5.05 11.36
CA VAL A 163 3.74 -4.25 10.42
C VAL A 163 2.29 -4.72 10.46
N GLU A 164 1.38 -3.80 10.78
CA GLU A 164 -0.07 -4.02 10.62
C GLU A 164 -0.39 -4.26 9.14
N VAL A 165 -1.29 -5.20 8.85
CA VAL A 165 -1.71 -5.49 7.48
C VAL A 165 -3.23 -5.36 7.36
N GLN A 166 -3.67 -4.62 6.35
CA GLN A 166 -5.06 -4.55 5.92
C GLN A 166 -5.10 -5.06 4.47
N THR A 167 -5.89 -6.11 4.22
CA THR A 167 -5.99 -6.72 2.89
C THR A 167 -7.04 -6.01 2.05
N TRP A 168 -6.71 -5.77 0.79
CA TRP A 168 -7.63 -5.28 -0.21
C TRP A 168 -8.27 -6.48 -0.92
N MET A 169 -9.56 -6.78 -0.77
CA MET A 169 -10.58 -6.04 -0.05
C MET A 169 -11.66 -6.97 0.52
N GLY A 170 -12.40 -6.46 1.51
CA GLY A 170 -13.71 -7.00 1.90
C GLY A 170 -14.84 -6.01 1.53
N GLY A 171 -16.09 -6.43 1.68
CA GLY A 171 -17.26 -5.55 1.53
C GLY A 171 -18.40 -6.16 0.69
N SER A 172 -19.63 -5.72 0.96
CA SER A 172 -20.86 -6.30 0.38
C SER A 172 -21.14 -5.91 -1.07
N HIS A 173 -20.41 -4.96 -1.63
CA HIS A 173 -20.65 -4.41 -2.97
C HIS A 173 -19.62 -4.89 -4.01
N TRP A 174 -18.73 -5.80 -3.61
CA TRP A 174 -17.83 -6.46 -4.54
C TRP A 174 -18.57 -7.63 -5.20
N PHE A 175 -19.16 -7.37 -6.37
CA PHE A 175 -19.77 -8.39 -7.24
C PHE A 175 -18.73 -9.34 -7.87
N ALA A 176 -17.55 -9.48 -7.27
CA ALA A 176 -16.54 -10.45 -7.65
C ALA A 176 -17.03 -11.87 -7.27
N ARG A 177 -18.13 -12.30 -7.91
CA ARG A 177 -18.80 -13.61 -7.81
C ARG A 177 -17.92 -14.79 -8.23
N ASN A 178 -16.65 -14.58 -8.58
CA ASN A 178 -15.71 -15.68 -8.80
C ASN A 178 -14.45 -15.67 -7.94
N TYR A 179 -14.17 -14.63 -7.15
CA TYR A 179 -12.98 -14.64 -6.31
C TYR A 179 -13.22 -13.78 -5.06
N THR A 180 -13.99 -14.30 -4.11
CA THR A 180 -13.89 -13.77 -2.75
C THR A 180 -12.45 -13.91 -2.31
N LEU A 181 -11.75 -12.80 -2.07
CA LEU A 181 -10.63 -12.72 -1.13
C LEU A 181 -11.18 -12.98 0.29
N ASN A 182 -11.73 -14.18 0.50
CA ASN A 182 -12.06 -14.71 1.81
C ASN A 182 -10.73 -15.09 2.46
N HIS A 183 -10.03 -14.10 2.99
CA HIS A 183 -8.83 -14.38 3.77
C HIS A 183 -9.24 -15.00 5.10
N VAL A 184 -8.95 -16.31 5.21
CA VAL A 184 -8.99 -17.16 6.40
C VAL A 184 -10.39 -17.65 6.82
N PRO A 185 -10.69 -18.96 6.72
CA PRO A 185 -11.81 -19.56 7.44
C PRO A 185 -11.68 -19.25 8.94
N GLY A 186 -12.62 -18.47 9.48
CA GLY A 186 -12.65 -18.09 10.90
C GLY A 186 -12.35 -16.62 11.22
N TRP A 187 -11.93 -15.79 10.26
CA TRP A 187 -11.82 -14.33 10.49
C TRP A 187 -13.20 -13.65 10.53
N HIS A 188 -14.13 -14.13 9.70
CA HIS A 188 -15.55 -13.91 9.89
C HIS A 188 -16.08 -15.06 10.76
N GLN A 189 -16.08 -14.88 12.08
CA GLN A 189 -16.75 -15.80 13.01
C GLN A 189 -18.27 -15.82 12.73
N ASN A 190 -18.73 -16.55 11.72
CA ASN A 190 -20.14 -16.95 11.51
C ASN A 190 -21.22 -15.89 11.85
N ARG A 191 -20.99 -14.60 11.57
CA ARG A 191 -21.90 -13.52 12.02
C ARG A 191 -22.26 -12.47 10.98
N THR A 192 -21.67 -12.51 9.79
CA THR A 192 -22.24 -11.78 8.67
C THR A 192 -23.24 -12.72 7.99
N LEU A 193 -24.51 -12.47 8.28
CA LEU A 193 -25.64 -12.95 7.49
C LEU A 193 -25.33 -12.74 6.01
N GLU A 194 -25.69 -13.72 5.18
CA GLU A 194 -25.73 -13.57 3.73
C GLU A 194 -26.40 -12.23 3.39
N PRO A 195 -25.82 -11.40 2.51
CA PRO A 195 -26.49 -10.17 2.10
C PRO A 195 -27.82 -10.53 1.42
N GLU A 196 -28.93 -10.01 1.95
CA GLU A 196 -30.26 -10.09 1.35
C GLU A 196 -30.28 -9.26 0.06
N VAL A 197 -29.76 -9.80 -1.04
CA VAL A 197 -29.99 -9.22 -2.35
C VAL A 197 -30.22 -10.32 -3.37
N ALA A 198 -31.48 -10.36 -3.84
CA ALA A 198 -32.00 -11.23 -4.88
C ALA A 198 -31.25 -11.12 -6.22
#